data_AF-A0A356TKW8-F1
#
_entry.id   AF-A0A356TKW8-F1
#
_cell.length_a   1.000
_cell.length_b   1.000
_cell.length_c   1.000
_cell.angle_alpha   90.00
_cell.angle_beta   90.00
_cell.angle_gamma   90.00
#
_symmetry.space_group_name_H-M   'P 1'
#
loop_
_entity.id
_entity.type
_entity.pdbx_description
1 polymer ?
#
loop_
_entity_poly.entity_id
_entity_poly.type
_entity_poly.pdbx_seq_one_letter_code
_entity_poly.pdbx_strand_id
1 'polypeptide(L)' 'IDGEHGLGALKAGLRACGTGELDTDTLALLLSGAMNEGVFCIAEAPDRAATHERVRLSLRALLAVAR' A
#
# COMPACT_ATOMS: atom_id res chain seq x y z
N ILE A 1 5.25 6.73 7.80
CA ILE A 1 6.23 6.24 6.81
C ILE A 1 6.92 7.49 6.31
N ASP A 2 8.20 7.67 6.63
CA ASP A 2 8.93 8.81 6.07
C ASP A 2 9.10 8.58 4.57
N GLY A 3 8.82 9.60 3.75
CA GLY A 3 8.59 9.45 2.31
C GLY A 3 9.76 8.80 1.56
N GLU A 4 10.99 9.04 2.01
CA GLU A 4 12.21 8.51 1.38
C GLU A 4 12.50 7.03 1.71
N HIS A 5 12.17 6.57 2.92
CA HIS A 5 12.52 5.21 3.36
C HIS A 5 11.45 4.17 3.00
N GLY A 6 10.17 4.58 2.98
CA GLY A 6 9.04 3.69 2.69
C GLY A 6 9.02 3.17 1.26
N LEU A 7 9.18 4.06 0.29
CA LEU A 7 9.16 3.69 -1.12
C LEU A 7 10.38 2.85 -1.50
N GLY A 8 11.56 3.15 -0.95
CA GLY A 8 12.77 2.37 -1.15
C GLY A 8 12.66 0.93 -0.64
N ALA A 9 12.15 0.74 0.58
CA ALA A 9 11.94 -0.59 1.16
C ALA A 9 10.89 -1.41 0.37
N LEU A 10 9.83 -0.75 -0.10
CA LEU A 10 8.80 -1.37 -0.92
C LEU A 10 9.34 -1.84 -2.28
N LYS A 11 10.10 -1.00 -2.99
CA LYS A 11 10.77 -1.39 -4.23
C LYS A 11 11.69 -2.59 -4.03
N ALA A 12 12.50 -2.60 -2.97
CA ALA A 12 13.40 -3.71 -2.66
C ALA A 12 12.64 -5.02 -2.40
N GLY A 13 11.55 -4.97 -1.62
CA GLY A 13 10.69 -6.14 -1.36
C GLY A 13 10.05 -6.69 -2.63
N LEU A 14 9.53 -5.81 -3.50
CA LEU A 14 8.92 -6.22 -4.76
C LEU A 14 9.94 -6.83 -5.74
N ARG A 15 11.15 -6.28 -5.81
CA ARG A 15 12.24 -6.87 -6.63
C ARG A 15 12.62 -8.26 -6.14
N ALA A 16 12.69 -8.45 -4.82
CA ALA A 16 12.97 -9.75 -4.21
C ALA A 16 11.85 -10.78 -4.47
N CYS A 17 10.60 -10.33 -4.62
CA CYS A 17 9.45 -11.16 -4.95
C CYS A 17 9.34 -11.54 -6.44
N GLY A 18 10.12 -10.92 -7.34
CA GLY A 18 10.13 -11.23 -8.77
C GLY A 18 8.76 -11.03 -9.45
N THR A 19 8.14 -9.86 -9.26
CA THR A 19 6.73 -9.66 -9.63
C THR A 19 6.50 -9.27 -11.09
N GLY A 20 5.67 -10.06 -11.79
CA GLY A 20 4.56 -9.64 -12.67
C GLY A 20 4.83 -8.86 -13.97
N GLU A 21 3.78 -8.66 -14.78
CA GLU A 21 3.80 -7.90 -16.05
C GLU A 21 4.13 -6.41 -15.89
N LEU A 22 3.91 -5.85 -14.70
CA LEU A 22 4.24 -4.47 -14.35
C LEU A 22 5.65 -4.39 -13.77
N ASP A 23 6.43 -3.40 -14.21
CA ASP A 23 7.74 -3.15 -13.62
C ASP A 23 7.63 -2.78 -12.14
N THR A 24 8.65 -3.16 -11.38
CA THR A 24 8.66 -3.00 -9.93
C THR A 24 8.50 -1.56 -9.47
N ASP A 25 9.01 -0.59 -10.23
CA ASP A 25 8.96 0.81 -9.83
C ASP A 25 7.54 1.36 -9.95
N THR A 26 6.82 1.01 -11.03
CA THR A 26 5.40 1.32 -11.20
C THR A 26 4.56 0.68 -10.10
N LEU A 27 4.77 -0.61 -9.81
CA LEU A 27 4.04 -1.31 -8.76
C LEU A 27 4.28 -0.70 -7.37
N ALA A 28 5.53 -0.33 -7.06
CA ALA A 28 5.88 0.31 -5.81
C ALA A 28 5.20 1.68 -5.66
N LEU A 29 5.14 2.47 -6.73
CA LEU A 29 4.50 3.78 -6.72
C LEU A 29 3.00 3.67 -6.42
N LEU A 30 2.31 2.75 -7.08
CA LEU A 30 0.88 2.51 -6.90
C LEU A 30 0.56 2.06 -5.47
N LEU A 31 1.31 1.09 -4.96
CA LEU A 31 1.14 0.57 -3.60
C LEU A 31 1.45 1.65 -2.55
N SER A 32 2.53 2.42 -2.74
CA SER A 32 2.87 3.52 -1.83
C SER A 32 1.79 4.62 -1.81
N GLY A 33 1.24 4.98 -2.97
CA GLY A 33 0.15 5.95 -3.06
C GLY A 33 -1.10 5.47 -2.33
N ALA A 34 -1.53 4.22 -2.57
CA ALA A 34 -2.69 3.63 -1.90
C ALA A 34 -2.53 3.56 -0.38
N MET A 35 -1.33 3.23 0.11
CA MET A 35 -1.05 3.22 1.54
C MET A 35 -1.07 4.62 2.15
N ASN A 36 -0.51 5.62 1.46
CA ASN A 36 -0.48 7.00 1.95
C ASN A 36 -1.91 7.56 2.07
N GLU A 37 -2.73 7.35 1.05
CA GLU A 37 -4.15 7.74 1.05
C GLU A 37 -4.92 7.04 2.19
N GLY A 38 -4.67 5.75 2.41
CA GLY A 38 -5.27 5.00 3.52
C GLY A 38 -4.96 5.59 4.89
N VAL A 39 -3.72 6.06 5.10
CA VAL A 39 -3.32 6.72 6.36
C VAL A 39 -4.07 8.04 6.55
N PHE A 40 -4.18 8.88 5.51
CA PHE A 40 -4.95 10.13 5.59
C PHE A 40 -6.43 9.86 5.84
N CYS A 41 -7.02 8.91 5.12
CA CYS A 41 -8.41 8.50 5.30
C CYS A 41 -8.70 8.07 6.74
N ILE A 42 -7.80 7.32 7.38
CA ILE A 42 -7.93 6.93 8.79
C ILE A 42 -7.76 8.13 9.73
N ALA A 43 -6.76 8.99 9.48
CA ALA A 43 -6.45 10.11 10.36
C ALA A 43 -7.59 11.14 10.43
N GLU A 44 -8.25 11.37 9.29
CA GLU A 44 -9.35 12.34 9.11
C GLU A 44 -10.73 11.77 9.43
N ALA A 45 -10.84 10.45 9.66
CA ALA A 45 -12.13 9.81 9.91
C ALA A 45 -12.73 10.17 11.29
N PRO A 46 -14.06 10.39 11.37
CA PRO A 46 -14.77 10.55 12.64
C PRO A 46 -14.66 9.30 13.54
N ASP A 47 -14.70 8.12 12.94
CA ASP A 47 -14.41 6.84 13.60
C ASP A 47 -13.18 6.21 12.97
N ARG A 48 -12.04 6.41 13.63
CA ARG A 48 -10.73 5.92 13.17
C ARG A 48 -10.64 4.40 13.22
N ALA A 49 -11.24 3.75 14.22
CA ALA A 49 -11.13 2.31 14.41
C ALA A 49 -11.90 1.56 13.32
N ALA A 50 -13.15 1.97 13.08
CA ALA A 50 -13.97 1.39 12.00
C ALA A 50 -13.38 1.69 10.62
N THR A 51 -12.75 2.85 10.43
CA THR A 51 -12.12 3.20 9.14
C THR A 51 -10.83 2.44 8.92
N HIS A 52 -10.00 2.27 9.94
CA HIS A 52 -8.81 1.42 9.89
C HIS A 52 -9.16 -0.01 9.49
N GLU A 53 -10.20 -0.60 10.08
CA GLU A 53 -10.64 -1.94 9.74
C GLU A 53 -11.12 -2.06 8.28
N ARG A 54 -11.86 -1.05 7.79
CA ARG A 54 -12.27 -0.99 6.37
C ARG A 54 -11.08 -0.90 5.42
N VAL A 55 -10.13 0.01 5.69
CA VAL A 55 -8.90 0.15 4.89
C VAL A 55 -8.09 -1.16 4.89
N ARG A 56 -7.97 -1.82 6.04
CA ARG A 56 -7.30 -3.13 6.16
C ARG A 56 -7.95 -4.20 5.29
N LEU A 57 -9.28 -4.29 5.28
CA LEU A 57 -10.02 -5.25 4.45
C LEU A 57 -9.85 -4.95 2.95
N SER A 58 -9.90 -3.68 2.55
CA SER A 58 -9.70 -3.25 1.16
C SER A 58 -8.28 -3.58 0.65
N LEU A 59 -7.24 -3.30 1.44
CA LEU A 59 -5.86 -3.64 1.08
C LEU A 59 -5.67 -5.16 0.97
N ARG A 60 -6.29 -5.94 1.86
CA ARG A 60 -6.25 -7.39 1.79
C ARG A 60 -6.93 -7.92 0.52
N ALA A 61 -8.05 -7.34 0.11
CA ALA A 61 -8.72 -7.70 -1.14
C ALA A 61 -7.85 -7.36 -2.35
N LEU A 62 -7.25 -6.17 -2.39
CA LEU A 62 -6.34 -5.75 -3.46
C LEU A 62 -5.18 -6.74 -3.65
N LEU A 63 -4.54 -7.15 -2.55
CA LEU A 63 -3.42 -8.09 -2.59
C LEU A 63 -3.83 -9.54 -2.89
N ALA A 64 -5.07 -9.92 -2.59
CA ALA A 64 -5.59 -11.25 -2.90
C ALA A 64 -5.87 -11.43 -4.41
N VAL A 65 -6.20 -10.35 -5.11
CA VAL A 65 -6.45 -10.34 -6.57
C VAL A 65 -5.15 -10.26 -7.37
N ALA A 66 -4.05 -9.83 -6.75
CA ALA A 66 -2.72 -9.75 -7.37
C ALA A 66 -1.94 -11.09 -7.37
N ARG A 67 -2.57 -12.21 -6.99
CA ARG A 67 -2.02 -13.58 -7.11
C ARG A 67 -2.51 -14.25 -8.39
#